data_AF-A0A2K1KJS4-F1
#
_entry.id   AF-A0A2K1KJS4-F1
#
_cell.length_a   1.000
_cell.length_b   1.000
_cell.length_c   1.000
_cell.angle_alpha   90.00
_cell.angle_beta   90.00
_cell.angle_gamma   90.00
#
_symmetry.space_group_name_H-M   'P 1'
#
loop_
_entity.id
_entity.type
_entity.pdbx_description
1 polymer ?
#
loop_
_entity_poly.entity_id
_entity_poly.type
_entity_poly.pdbx_seq_one_letter_code
_entity_poly.pdbx_strand_id
1 'polypeptide(L)' 'MSLMQNKLQNINLNAPFCNFVAIVIILQIIKYMFCFHSKDIMHKDLKLDNILVKITNIENRYIHIKLVDFRMSKTKK' A
#
# COMPACT_ATOMS: atom_id res chain seq x y z
N MET A 1 -4.23 -10.22 -13.48
CA MET A 1 -2.98 -9.49 -13.17
C MET A 1 -3.35 -8.18 -12.52
N SER A 2 -2.92 -7.95 -11.29
CA SER A 2 -3.30 -6.75 -10.55
C SER A 2 -2.44 -5.54 -10.89
N LEU A 3 -2.96 -4.35 -10.62
CA LEU A 3 -2.28 -3.09 -10.91
C LEU A 3 -0.94 -2.95 -10.15
N MET A 4 -0.79 -3.64 -9.00
CA MET A 4 0.47 -3.76 -8.27
C MET A 4 1.51 -4.55 -9.06
N GLN A 5 1.11 -5.69 -9.62
CA GLN A 5 2.01 -6.56 -10.38
C GLN A 5 2.58 -5.82 -11.59
N ASN A 6 1.78 -5.03 -12.30
CA ASN A 6 2.25 -4.30 -13.49
C ASN A 6 3.20 -3.12 -13.20
N LYS A 7 3.08 -2.43 -12.06
CA LYS A 7 4.00 -1.32 -11.73
C LYS A 7 5.27 -1.79 -11.02
N LEU A 8 5.19 -2.91 -10.31
CA LEU A 8 6.33 -3.52 -9.65
C LEU A 8 7.18 -4.36 -10.61
N GLN A 9 6.71 -4.74 -11.81
CA GLN A 9 7.51 -5.45 -12.84
C GLN A 9 8.78 -4.71 -13.32
N ASN A 10 8.86 -3.39 -13.13
CA ASN A 10 10.08 -2.61 -13.39
C ASN A 10 11.12 -2.68 -12.25
N ILE A 11 10.76 -3.30 -11.13
CA ILE A 11 11.66 -3.69 -10.04
C ILE A 11 11.70 -5.21 -10.12
N ASN A 12 12.87 -5.85 -10.13
CA ASN A 12 12.96 -7.30 -10.27
C ASN A 12 12.19 -8.03 -9.13
N LEU A 13 10.92 -8.37 -9.34
CA LEU A 13 9.96 -8.93 -8.37
C LEU A 13 10.31 -10.36 -7.93
N ASN A 14 11.30 -10.97 -8.57
CA ASN A 14 11.78 -12.31 -8.24
C ASN A 14 12.67 -12.32 -6.99
N ALA A 15 12.99 -11.15 -6.44
CA ALA A 15 13.69 -11.01 -5.18
C ALA A 15 12.86 -10.19 -4.17
N PRO A 16 12.81 -10.58 -2.90
CA PRO A 16 12.21 -9.74 -1.86
C PRO A 16 12.94 -8.41 -1.78
N PHE A 17 12.18 -7.31 -1.64
CA PHE A 17 12.77 -6.01 -1.31
C PHE A 17 13.42 -6.06 0.08
N CYS A 18 14.43 -5.21 0.31
CA CYS A 18 15.11 -5.19 1.61
C CYS A 18 14.16 -4.80 2.75
N ASN A 19 14.46 -5.27 3.97
CA ASN A 19 13.64 -5.03 5.17
C ASN A 19 13.32 -3.54 5.41
N PHE A 20 14.24 -2.65 5.07
CA PHE A 20 14.01 -1.21 5.20
C PHE A 20 12.82 -0.74 4.35
N VAL A 21 12.74 -1.19 3.10
CA VAL A 21 11.63 -0.86 2.20
C VAL A 21 10.32 -1.46 2.72
N ALA A 22 10.36 -2.68 3.25
CA ALA A 22 9.22 -3.34 3.89
C ALA A 22 8.63 -2.49 5.02
N ILE A 23 9.50 -2.04 5.93
CA ILE A 23 9.15 -1.21 7.08
C ILE A 23 8.51 0.10 6.61
N VAL A 24 9.09 0.76 5.60
CA VAL A 24 8.56 2.01 5.05
C VAL A 24 7.15 1.84 4.47
N ILE A 25 6.89 0.72 3.77
CA ILE A 25 5.57 0.40 3.21
C ILE A 25 4.57 0.13 4.33
N ILE A 26 4.93 -0.72 5.30
CA ILE A 26 4.07 -1.09 6.43
C ILE A 26 3.70 0.15 7.26
N LEU A 27 4.67 1.02 7.55
CA LEU A 27 4.43 2.26 8.29
C LEU A 27 3.42 3.17 7.57
N GLN A 28 3.50 3.28 6.25
CA GLN A 28 2.52 4.06 5.49
C GLN A 28 1.12 3.42 5.54
N ILE A 29 1.03 2.09 5.40
CA ILE A 29 -0.25 1.36 5.52
C ILE A 29 -0.88 1.62 6.90
N ILE A 30 -0.10 1.51 7.98
CA ILE A 30 -0.57 1.77 9.35
C ILE A 30 -1.06 3.22 9.49
N LYS A 31 -0.31 4.20 8.96
CA LYS A 31 -0.73 5.62 8.99
C LYS A 31 -2.07 5.84 8.26
N TYR A 32 -2.26 5.21 7.10
CA TYR A 32 -3.54 5.30 6.39
C TYR A 32 -4.67 4.63 7.16
N MET A 33 -4.46 3.41 7.67
CA MET A 33 -5.47 2.69 8.47
C MET A 33 -5.87 3.49 9.72
N PHE A 34 -4.90 4.07 10.43
CA PHE A 34 -5.16 4.93 11.57
C PHE A 34 -6.08 6.11 11.20
N CYS A 35 -5.78 6.79 10.08
CA CYS A 35 -6.59 7.91 9.58
C CYS A 35 -8.00 7.48 9.12
N PHE A 36 -8.16 6.27 8.57
CA PHE A 36 -9.47 5.76 8.17
C PHE A 36 -10.30 5.35 9.38
N HIS A 37 -9.69 4.62 10.32
CA HIS A 37 -10.37 4.20 11.53
C HIS A 37 -10.77 5.39 12.40
N SER A 38 -9.98 6.48 12.44
CA SER A 38 -10.37 7.71 13.13
C SER A 38 -11.59 8.42 12.50
N LYS A 39 -12.04 7.97 11.33
CA LYS A 39 -13.21 8.47 10.60
C LYS A 39 -14.31 7.40 10.48
N ASP A 40 -14.23 6.32 11.26
CA ASP A 40 -15.12 5.15 11.15
C ASP A 40 -15.19 4.54 9.74
N ILE A 41 -14.08 4.66 8.98
CA ILE A 41 -13.93 4.07 7.65
C ILE A 41 -13.06 2.82 7.79
N MET A 42 -13.60 1.67 7.37
CA MET A 42 -12.82 0.45 7.21
C MET A 42 -12.55 0.19 5.72
N HIS A 43 -11.34 -0.25 5.38
CA HIS A 43 -10.98 -0.59 3.99
C HIS A 43 -11.66 -1.88 3.49
N LYS A 44 -11.78 -2.89 4.37
CA LYS A 44 -12.46 -4.20 4.17
C LYS A 44 -11.97 -5.11 3.03
N ASP A 45 -11.08 -4.61 2.19
CA ASP A 45 -10.45 -5.36 1.10
C ASP A 45 -8.96 -4.99 1.00
N LEU A 46 -8.28 -4.92 2.16
CA LEU A 46 -6.85 -4.63 2.18
C LEU A 46 -6.08 -5.86 1.68
N LYS A 47 -5.65 -5.78 0.43
CA LYS A 47 -4.81 -6.76 -0.26
C LYS A 47 -3.80 -6.04 -1.13
N LEU A 48 -2.73 -6.72 -1.53
CA LEU A 48 -1.67 -6.13 -2.35
C LEU A 48 -2.20 -5.45 -3.61
N ASP A 49 -3.20 -6.05 -4.27
CA ASP A 49 -3.82 -5.50 -5.48
C ASP A 49 -4.42 -4.10 -5.29
N ASN A 50 -4.78 -3.76 -4.06
CA ASN A 50 -5.41 -2.50 -3.66
C ASN A 50 -4.41 -1.50 -3.06
N ILE A 51 -3.10 -1.73 -3.24
CA ILE A 51 -2.02 -0.85 -2.78
C ILE A 51 -1.28 -0.29 -3.99
N LEU A 52 -1.52 0.97 -4.33
CA LEU A 52 -0.74 1.63 -5.37
C LEU A 52 0.63 2.01 -4.84
N VAL A 53 1.69 1.64 -5.57
CA VAL A 53 3.07 2.00 -5.23
C VAL A 53 3.59 3.01 -6.25
N LYS A 54 4.27 4.04 -5.77
CA LYS A 54 5.04 4.99 -6.58
C LYS A 54 6.48 5.02 -6.06
N ILE A 55 7.42 4.63 -6.91
CA ILE A 55 8.84 4.87 -6.67
C ILE A 55 9.07 6.36 -6.91
N THR A 56 9.49 7.08 -5.87
CA THR A 56 9.67 8.53 -5.91
C THR A 56 11.15 8.91 -6.04
N ASN A 57 12.07 8.04 -5.59
CA ASN A 57 13.50 8.16 -5.85
C ASN A 57 14.15 6.76 -5.80
N ILE A 58 14.82 6.35 -6.88
CA ILE A 58 15.45 5.02 -7.02
C ILE A 58 16.71 4.93 -6.15
N GLU A 59 17.52 5.99 -6.10
CA GLU A 59 18.78 6.04 -5.35
C GLU A 59 18.53 5.98 -3.84
N ASN A 60 17.53 6.73 -3.37
CA ASN A 60 17.18 6.81 -1.95
C ASN A 60 16.14 5.76 -1.53
N ARG A 61 15.74 4.87 -2.46
CA ARG A 61 14.69 3.85 -2.26
C ARG A 61 13.43 4.42 -1.64
N TYR A 62 13.10 5.66 -1.98
CA TYR A 62 11.93 6.33 -1.45
C TYR A 62 10.71 5.77 -2.19
N ILE A 63 9.82 5.13 -1.43
CA ILE A 63 8.60 4.51 -1.94
C ILE A 63 7.41 5.18 -1.25
N HIS A 64 6.46 5.64 -2.05
CA HIS A 64 5.19 6.15 -1.55
C HIS A 64 4.06 5.20 -1.93
N ILE A 65 3.16 4.91 -0.99
CA ILE A 65 1.99 4.05 -1.24
C ILE A 65 0.69 4.82 -1.11
N LYS A 66 -0.34 4.38 -1.85
CA LYS A 66 -1.73 4.83 -1.67
C LYS A 66 -2.64 3.62 -1.65
N LEU A 67 -3.61 3.63 -0.75
CA LEU A 67 -4.64 2.59 -0.68
C LEU A 67 -5.81 2.95 -1.58
N VAL A 68 -6.35 1.98 -2.31
CA VAL A 68 -7.44 2.14 -3.28
C VAL A 68 -8.48 1.05 -3.15
N ASP A 69 -9.57 1.20 -3.89
CA ASP A 69 -10.67 0.23 -3.93
C ASP A 69 -11.22 -0.08 -2.52
N PHE A 70 -11.62 1.00 -1.86
CA PHE A 70 -12.36 0.92 -0.61
C PHE A 70 -13.70 0.27 -0.91
N ARG A 71 -13.89 -0.98 -0.47
CA ARG A 71 -15.23 -1.55 -0.30
C ARG A 71 -15.88 -0.87 0.90
N MET A 72 -16.20 0.40 0.73
CA MET A 72 -16.80 1.26 1.73
C MET A 72 -18.16 0.70 2.09
N SER A 73 -18.21 -0.04 3.19
CA SER A 73 -19.44 -0.17 3.95
C SER A 73 -19.18 0.55 5.25
N LYS A 74 -20.00 1.58 5.54
CA LYS A 74 -20.09 2.18 6.86
C LYS A 74 -20.17 1.03 7.86
N THR A 75 -19.31 1.05 8.88
CA THR A 75 -19.54 0.21 10.06
C THR A 75 -20.90 0.62 10.60
N LYS A 76 -21.90 -0.26 10.45
CA LYS A 76 -23.14 -0.12 11.19
C LYS A 76 -22.75 -0.24 12.66
N LYS A 77 -22.95 0.84 13.43
CA LYS A 77 -23.08 0.72 14.88
C LYS A 77 -24.34 -0.09 15.18
#